data_AF-A0A9P4MGQ1-F1
#
_entry.id   AF-A0A9P4MGQ1-F1
#
_cell.length_a   1.000
_cell.length_b   1.000
_cell.length_c   1.000
_cell.angle_alpha   90.00
_cell.angle_beta   90.00
_cell.angle_gamma   90.00
#
_symmetry.space_group_name_H-M   'P 1'
#
loop_
_entity.id
_entity.type
_entity.pdbx_description
1 polymer ?
#
loop_
_entity_poly.entity_id
_entity_poly.type
_entity_poly.pdbx_seq_one_letter_code
_entity_poly.pdbx_strand_id
1 'polypeptide(L)'
;MSTTTVDDVAGGYPGLARQMGTYPGLNMFKRFAELNARNLLYMQAELLHLQQRLFVITSLDHNSPDGTEQAYENRAKTFLESETAESNEQWNVVVKVRGKLSVYNAALLQQAQLLKLPAARGQDLGLLNEWLHHPGKGGSFLEDVEAMPWDSDHIKDLVALSQGPEFDSFTKMLAGKFVPWIMEKFYTKLQKLVGFETTAVLDVKDEWLVPWRDR
;
A
#
# COMPACT_ATOMS: atom_id res chain seq x y z
N MET A 1 -8.04 -40.33 -5.61
CA MET A 1 -7.90 -39.37 -4.49
C MET A 1 -6.44 -38.99 -4.41
N SER A 2 -6.05 -37.90 -5.05
CA SER A 2 -4.66 -37.43 -5.01
C SER A 2 -4.49 -36.56 -3.77
N THR A 3 -3.61 -36.98 -2.87
CA THR A 3 -3.24 -36.25 -1.67
C THR A 3 -2.39 -35.04 -2.07
N THR A 4 -2.98 -33.84 -2.03
CA THR A 4 -2.26 -32.57 -2.09
C THR A 4 -1.28 -32.52 -0.91
N THR A 5 0.01 -32.63 -1.19
CA THR A 5 1.05 -32.50 -0.16
C THR A 5 1.30 -31.02 0.12
N VAL A 6 1.88 -30.71 1.28
CA VAL A 6 2.20 -29.33 1.72
C VAL A 6 3.09 -28.58 0.71
N ASP A 7 3.76 -29.29 -0.21
CA ASP A 7 4.58 -28.74 -1.28
C ASP A 7 3.79 -28.23 -2.50
N ASP A 8 2.53 -28.65 -2.70
CA ASP A 8 1.62 -28.08 -3.73
C ASP A 8 1.19 -26.63 -3.40
N VAL A 9 1.47 -26.16 -2.17
CA VAL A 9 1.19 -24.80 -1.69
C VAL A 9 2.33 -23.82 -2.07
N ALA A 10 3.32 -24.25 -2.86
CA ALA A 10 4.50 -23.45 -3.18
C ALA A 10 4.24 -22.26 -4.12
N GLY A 11 3.17 -22.31 -4.93
CA GLY A 11 2.80 -21.26 -5.89
C GLY A 11 1.58 -20.42 -5.47
N GLY A 12 1.23 -19.44 -6.30
CA GLY A 12 0.02 -18.66 -6.11
C GLY A 12 0.05 -17.69 -4.92
N TYR A 13 -1.13 -17.17 -4.56
CA TYR A 13 -1.32 -16.33 -3.38
C TYR A 13 -0.87 -16.97 -2.06
N PRO A 14 -1.11 -18.28 -1.79
CA PRO A 14 -0.60 -18.92 -0.58
C PRO A 14 0.93 -18.90 -0.49
N GLY A 15 1.62 -19.18 -1.60
CA GLY A 15 3.07 -19.08 -1.68
C GLY A 15 3.57 -17.67 -1.45
N LEU A 16 2.93 -16.67 -2.07
CA LEU A 16 3.24 -15.25 -1.90
C LEU A 16 3.06 -14.80 -0.45
N ALA A 17 1.92 -15.12 0.17
CA ALA A 17 1.62 -14.82 1.56
C ALA A 17 2.65 -15.48 2.50
N ARG A 18 3.06 -16.72 2.22
CA ARG A 18 4.12 -17.40 2.97
C ARG A 18 5.45 -16.66 2.87
N GLN A 19 5.84 -16.17 1.69
CA GLN A 19 7.06 -15.37 1.54
C GLN A 19 6.99 -14.06 2.32
N MET A 20 5.89 -13.32 2.17
CA MET A 20 5.64 -12.07 2.88
C MET A 20 5.64 -12.24 4.41
N GLY A 21 5.04 -13.33 4.91
CA GLY A 21 5.07 -13.67 6.33
C GLY A 21 6.44 -14.12 6.84
N THR A 22 7.27 -14.74 5.98
CA THR A 22 8.63 -15.19 6.34
C THR A 22 9.63 -14.05 6.33
N TYR A 23 9.47 -13.10 5.40
CA TYR A 23 10.38 -11.98 5.20
C TYR A 23 9.61 -10.66 5.31
N PRO A 24 9.58 -10.05 6.50
CA PRO A 24 8.88 -8.79 6.74
C PRO A 24 9.22 -7.66 5.76
N GLY A 25 10.44 -7.63 5.21
CA GLY A 25 10.84 -6.66 4.18
C GLY A 25 10.05 -6.76 2.87
N LEU A 26 9.40 -7.90 2.60
CA LEU A 26 8.55 -8.11 1.43
C LEU A 26 7.08 -7.75 1.68
N ASN A 27 6.69 -7.37 2.90
CA ASN A 27 5.32 -6.96 3.22
C ASN A 27 4.99 -5.60 2.59
N MET A 28 4.77 -5.62 1.28
CA MET A 28 4.43 -4.48 0.46
C MET A 28 3.01 -4.65 -0.07
N PHE A 29 2.23 -3.57 -0.03
CA PHE A 29 0.86 -3.58 -0.50
C PHE A 29 0.54 -2.28 -1.22
N LYS A 30 -0.37 -2.35 -2.18
CA LYS A 30 -0.92 -1.16 -2.83
C LYS A 30 -1.76 -0.37 -1.82
N ARG A 31 -1.47 0.91 -1.63
CA ARG A 31 -2.26 1.80 -0.76
C ARG A 31 -3.49 2.39 -1.45
N PHE A 32 -3.61 2.19 -2.77
CA PHE A 32 -4.72 2.67 -3.59
C PHE A 32 -4.96 4.18 -3.45
N ALA A 33 -3.90 5.00 -3.57
CA ALA A 33 -3.98 6.43 -3.26
C ALA A 33 -5.07 7.16 -4.05
N GLU A 34 -5.16 6.90 -5.36
CA GLU A 34 -6.17 7.54 -6.23
C GLU A 34 -7.60 7.13 -5.85
N LEU A 35 -7.84 5.83 -5.63
CA LEU A 35 -9.17 5.33 -5.26
C LEU A 35 -9.62 5.87 -3.90
N ASN A 36 -8.70 5.93 -2.93
CA ASN A 36 -9.00 6.50 -1.62
C ASN A 36 -9.30 8.01 -1.71
N ALA A 37 -8.52 8.77 -2.48
CA ALA A 37 -8.78 10.19 -2.71
C ALA A 37 -10.14 10.40 -3.40
N ARG A 38 -10.44 9.60 -4.43
CA ARG A 38 -11.72 9.65 -5.15
C ARG A 38 -12.90 9.35 -4.22
N ASN A 39 -12.78 8.34 -3.36
CA ASN A 39 -13.80 8.01 -2.36
C ASN A 39 -14.05 9.18 -1.40
N LEU A 40 -12.98 9.81 -0.88
CA LEU A 40 -13.08 10.99 -0.01
C LEU A 40 -13.77 12.16 -0.72
N LEU A 41 -13.45 12.42 -1.99
CA LEU A 41 -14.08 13.48 -2.78
C LEU A 41 -15.59 13.23 -2.99
N TYR A 42 -16.00 11.98 -3.23
CA TYR A 42 -17.42 11.63 -3.34
C TYR A 42 -18.18 11.81 -2.03
N MET A 43 -17.61 11.35 -0.92
CA MET A 43 -18.21 11.57 0.40
C MET A 43 -18.29 13.05 0.77
N GLN A 44 -17.27 13.84 0.41
CA GLN A 44 -17.28 15.29 0.61
C GLN A 44 -18.37 15.97 -0.21
N ALA A 45 -18.53 15.60 -1.48
CA ALA A 45 -19.60 16.13 -2.33
C ALA A 45 -21.00 15.82 -1.77
N GLU A 46 -21.21 14.58 -1.28
CA GLU A 46 -22.46 14.19 -0.63
C GLU A 46 -22.74 15.04 0.62
N LEU A 47 -21.74 15.27 1.47
CA LEU A 47 -21.86 16.12 2.66
C LEU A 47 -22.16 17.58 2.31
N LEU A 48 -21.54 18.13 1.26
CA LEU A 48 -21.81 19.49 0.80
C LEU A 48 -23.26 19.66 0.33
N HIS A 49 -23.81 18.67 -0.39
CA HIS A 49 -25.22 18.69 -0.78
C HIS A 49 -26.17 18.63 0.43
N LEU A 50 -25.87 17.80 1.43
CA LEU A 50 -26.65 17.73 2.66
C LEU A 50 -26.56 19.03 3.47
N GLN A 51 -25.37 19.62 3.56
CA GLN A 51 -25.14 20.91 4.22
C GLN A 51 -25.94 22.02 3.54
N GLN A 52 -25.92 22.08 2.21
CA GLN A 52 -26.72 23.04 1.45
C GLN A 52 -28.23 22.85 1.70
N ARG A 53 -28.72 21.61 1.72
CA ARG A 53 -30.13 21.32 2.02
C ARG A 53 -30.51 21.77 3.43
N LEU A 54 -29.67 21.48 4.42
CA LEU A 54 -29.90 21.90 5.80
C LEU A 54 -29.94 23.43 5.93
N PHE A 55 -29.05 24.13 5.22
CA PHE A 55 -29.04 25.59 5.16
C PHE A 55 -30.33 26.14 4.56
N VAL A 56 -30.83 25.57 3.46
CA VAL A 56 -32.10 25.97 2.83
C VAL A 56 -33.27 25.76 3.78
N ILE A 57 -33.41 24.58 4.40
CA ILE A 57 -34.51 24.29 5.35
C ILE A 57 -34.49 25.28 6.51
N THR A 58 -33.33 25.44 7.16
CA THR A 58 -33.19 26.35 8.30
C THR A 58 -33.48 27.81 7.91
N SER A 59 -33.11 28.22 6.70
CA SER A 59 -33.41 29.58 6.20
C SER A 59 -34.90 29.78 5.90
N LEU A 60 -35.61 28.74 5.44
CA LEU A 60 -37.06 28.81 5.22
C LEU A 60 -37.80 28.90 6.54
N ASP A 61 -37.43 28.07 7.52
CA ASP A 61 -38.02 28.08 8.87
C ASP A 61 -37.84 29.44 9.56
N HIS A 62 -36.66 30.08 9.41
CA HIS A 62 -36.39 31.41 9.98
C HIS A 62 -37.28 32.53 9.40
N ASN A 63 -37.66 32.42 8.13
CA ASN A 63 -38.41 33.45 7.40
C ASN A 63 -39.94 33.23 7.43
N SER A 64 -40.41 32.23 8.16
CA SER A 64 -41.83 31.92 8.25
C SER A 64 -42.57 32.89 9.18
N PRO A 65 -43.76 33.39 8.78
CA PRO A 65 -44.53 34.35 9.56
C PRO A 65 -45.25 33.73 10.78
N ASP A 66 -45.31 32.40 10.89
CA ASP A 66 -45.85 31.73 12.08
C ASP A 66 -44.79 31.68 13.18
N GLY A 67 -44.93 32.55 14.18
CA GLY A 67 -44.00 32.75 15.30
C GLY A 67 -43.70 31.53 16.19
N THR A 68 -44.15 30.32 15.83
CA THR A 68 -43.73 29.04 16.40
C THR A 68 -42.37 28.56 15.89
N GLU A 69 -41.93 28.99 14.70
CA GLU A 69 -40.68 28.51 14.07
C GLU A 69 -39.40 29.22 14.54
N GLN A 70 -39.52 30.43 15.11
CA GLN A 70 -38.41 31.11 15.82
C GLN A 70 -37.92 30.33 17.06
N ALA A 71 -38.63 29.28 17.48
CA ALA A 71 -38.24 28.43 18.60
C ALA A 71 -37.16 27.37 18.23
N TYR A 72 -37.00 27.00 16.96
CA TYR A 72 -36.09 25.91 16.56
C TYR A 72 -34.62 26.35 16.52
N GLU A 73 -34.33 27.61 16.20
CA GLU A 73 -32.96 28.13 16.22
C GLU A 73 -32.36 28.26 17.63
N ASN A 74 -33.20 28.43 18.66
CA ASN A 74 -32.76 28.72 20.03
C ASN A 74 -32.87 27.54 21.01
N ARG A 75 -33.42 26.40 20.61
CA ARG A 75 -33.59 25.25 21.50
C ARG A 75 -33.22 23.94 20.83
N ALA A 76 -31.94 23.59 20.90
CA ALA A 76 -31.47 22.22 20.70
C ALA A 76 -32.34 21.20 21.47
N LYS A 77 -32.87 21.59 22.64
CA LYS A 77 -33.82 20.82 23.44
C LYS A 77 -35.16 20.57 22.74
N THR A 78 -35.79 21.59 22.14
CA THR A 78 -37.08 21.46 21.43
C THR A 78 -36.92 20.72 20.09
N PHE A 79 -35.76 20.87 19.45
CA PHE A 79 -35.39 20.08 18.27
C PHE A 79 -35.18 18.60 18.60
N LEU A 80 -34.50 18.28 19.71
CA LEU A 80 -34.33 16.90 20.23
C LEU A 80 -35.65 16.28 20.72
N GLU A 81 -36.54 17.07 21.32
CA GLU A 81 -37.86 16.61 21.78
C GLU A 81 -38.83 16.36 20.61
N SER A 82 -38.55 16.89 19.41
CA SER A 82 -39.34 16.64 18.19
C SER A 82 -39.05 15.30 17.50
N GLU A 83 -38.14 14.49 18.07
CA GLU A 83 -37.74 13.15 17.58
C GLU A 83 -38.93 12.18 17.41
N THR A 84 -40.07 12.45 18.05
CA THR A 84 -41.31 11.67 17.92
C THR A 84 -42.21 12.07 16.74
N ALA A 85 -41.91 13.16 16.03
CA ALA A 85 -42.66 13.56 14.84
C ALA A 85 -41.95 13.01 13.59
N GLU A 86 -42.49 11.96 12.99
CA GLU A 86 -42.09 11.38 11.68
C GLU A 86 -41.94 12.42 10.54
N SER A 87 -42.33 13.67 10.76
CA SER A 87 -42.43 14.75 9.77
C SER A 87 -41.34 15.83 9.85
N ASN A 88 -40.35 15.78 10.75
CA ASN A 88 -39.32 16.83 10.80
C ASN A 88 -38.24 16.61 9.72
N GLU A 89 -38.41 17.24 8.56
CA GLU A 89 -37.47 17.18 7.43
C GLU A 89 -36.06 17.63 7.82
N GLN A 90 -35.95 18.68 8.64
CA GLN A 90 -34.66 19.18 9.14
C GLN A 90 -33.94 18.11 9.97
N TRP A 91 -34.64 17.44 10.89
CA TRP A 91 -34.07 16.37 11.71
C TRP A 91 -33.61 15.18 10.85
N ASN A 92 -34.41 14.78 9.86
CA ASN A 92 -34.05 13.73 8.93
C ASN A 92 -32.76 14.04 8.15
N VAL A 93 -32.56 15.30 7.76
CA VAL A 93 -31.30 15.74 7.13
C VAL A 93 -30.15 15.72 8.15
N VAL A 94 -30.36 16.19 9.38
CA VAL A 94 -29.34 16.17 10.45
C VAL A 94 -28.88 14.74 10.78
N VAL A 95 -29.81 13.78 10.91
CA VAL A 95 -29.49 12.37 11.16
C VAL A 95 -28.65 11.80 10.00
N LYS A 96 -29.02 12.11 8.74
CA LYS A 96 -28.23 11.71 7.56
C LYS A 96 -26.82 12.32 7.57
N VAL A 97 -26.70 13.61 7.88
CA VAL A 97 -25.40 14.30 8.00
C VAL A 97 -24.53 13.61 9.05
N ARG A 98 -25.06 13.32 10.26
CA ARG A 98 -24.31 12.65 11.32
C ARG A 98 -23.74 11.30 10.87
N GLY A 99 -24.57 10.48 10.23
CA GLY A 99 -24.15 9.18 9.72
C GLY A 99 -23.04 9.30 8.66
N LYS A 100 -23.26 10.15 7.65
CA LYS A 100 -22.31 10.35 6.54
C LYS A 100 -20.99 10.98 7.01
N LEU A 101 -21.07 11.95 7.92
CA LEU A 101 -19.90 12.63 8.47
C LEU A 101 -19.03 11.69 9.30
N SER A 102 -19.65 10.76 10.04
CA SER A 102 -18.91 9.72 10.76
C SER A 102 -18.11 8.83 9.81
N VAL A 103 -18.72 8.38 8.72
CA VAL A 103 -18.06 7.53 7.71
C VAL A 103 -16.93 8.30 7.01
N TYR A 104 -17.19 9.54 6.60
CA TYR A 104 -16.18 10.42 5.99
C TYR A 104 -14.97 10.63 6.91
N ASN A 105 -15.22 11.00 8.18
CA ASN A 105 -14.14 11.25 9.16
C ASN A 105 -13.31 9.98 9.41
N ALA A 106 -13.96 8.81 9.52
CA ALA A 106 -13.25 7.54 9.67
C ALA A 106 -12.37 7.24 8.46
N ALA A 107 -12.89 7.39 7.24
CA ALA A 107 -12.13 7.19 6.02
C ALA A 107 -10.97 8.19 5.87
N LEU A 108 -11.16 9.45 6.26
CA LEU A 108 -10.12 10.48 6.21
C LEU A 108 -8.97 10.14 7.17
N LEU A 109 -9.29 9.67 8.38
CA LEU A 109 -8.28 9.23 9.35
C LEU A 109 -7.54 7.97 8.88
N GLN A 110 -8.25 7.00 8.30
CA GLN A 110 -7.64 5.81 7.69
C GLN A 110 -6.67 6.21 6.57
N GLN A 111 -7.07 7.12 5.67
CA GLN A 111 -6.20 7.62 4.62
C GLN A 111 -4.98 8.36 5.18
N ALA A 112 -5.15 9.16 6.23
CA ALA A 112 -4.04 9.82 6.92
C ALA A 112 -3.07 8.82 7.55
N GLN A 113 -3.55 7.67 8.03
CA GLN A 113 -2.70 6.58 8.52
C GLN A 113 -1.95 5.89 7.39
N LEU A 114 -2.62 5.62 6.26
CA LEU A 114 -1.98 5.03 5.07
C LEU A 114 -0.86 5.92 4.51
N LEU A 115 -1.04 7.24 4.54
CA LEU A 115 -0.02 8.20 4.09
C LEU A 115 1.23 8.24 5.00
N LYS A 116 1.11 7.81 6.26
CA LYS A 116 2.24 7.69 7.19
C LYS A 116 3.02 6.39 7.01
N LEU A 117 2.46 5.42 6.28
CA LEU A 117 3.18 4.19 6.00
C LEU A 117 4.39 4.49 5.11
N PRO A 118 5.53 3.83 5.38
CA PRO A 118 6.71 4.02 4.57
C PRO A 118 6.47 3.61 3.12
N ALA A 119 7.05 4.33 2.17
CA ALA A 119 7.09 3.90 0.78
C ALA A 119 7.86 2.58 0.64
N ALA A 120 7.40 1.73 -0.29
CA ALA A 120 8.14 0.53 -0.67
C ALA A 120 9.50 0.89 -1.28
N ARG A 121 10.53 0.10 -1.00
CA ARG A 121 11.87 0.28 -1.57
C ARG A 121 11.95 -0.49 -2.88
N GLY A 122 12.58 0.11 -3.89
CA GLY A 122 12.77 -0.55 -5.19
C GLY A 122 13.58 -1.84 -5.12
N GLN A 123 14.48 -1.93 -4.14
CA GLN A 123 15.27 -3.14 -3.89
C GLN A 123 14.37 -4.29 -3.40
N ASP A 124 13.52 -4.05 -2.41
CA ASP A 124 12.58 -5.04 -1.88
C ASP A 124 11.58 -5.49 -2.96
N LEU A 125 11.11 -4.56 -3.80
CA LEU A 125 10.27 -4.89 -4.95
C LEU A 125 11.00 -5.76 -5.99
N GLY A 126 12.26 -5.46 -6.28
CA GLY A 126 13.07 -6.28 -7.20
C GLY A 126 13.25 -7.72 -6.70
N LEU A 127 13.47 -7.87 -5.39
CA LEU A 127 13.56 -9.16 -4.72
C LEU A 127 12.25 -9.95 -4.76
N LEU A 128 11.12 -9.28 -4.54
CA LEU A 128 9.80 -9.88 -4.67
C LEU A 128 9.51 -10.32 -6.12
N ASN A 129 9.83 -9.46 -7.09
CA ASN A 129 9.65 -9.74 -8.51
C ASN A 129 10.49 -10.94 -8.97
N GLU A 130 11.70 -11.11 -8.44
CA GLU A 130 12.50 -12.31 -8.72
C GLU A 130 11.78 -13.58 -8.24
N TRP A 131 11.16 -13.54 -7.06
CA TRP A 131 10.37 -14.68 -6.57
C TRP A 131 9.11 -14.93 -7.41
N LEU A 132 8.38 -13.86 -7.76
CA LEU A 132 7.12 -13.93 -8.52
C LEU A 132 7.31 -14.56 -9.89
N HIS A 133 8.35 -14.17 -10.63
CA HIS A 133 8.57 -14.63 -12.01
C HIS A 133 9.34 -15.95 -12.11
N HIS A 134 9.86 -16.47 -10.99
CA HIS A 134 10.68 -17.68 -11.05
C HIS A 134 9.81 -18.94 -11.23
N PRO A 135 10.07 -19.81 -12.24
CA PRO A 135 9.24 -20.97 -12.56
C PRO A 135 9.07 -21.99 -11.43
N GLY A 136 10.09 -22.17 -10.59
CA GLY A 136 10.03 -23.05 -9.41
C GLY A 136 9.53 -22.40 -8.13
N LYS A 137 8.94 -21.20 -8.23
CA LYS A 137 8.43 -20.39 -7.11
C LYS A 137 7.04 -19.84 -7.49
N GLY A 138 6.92 -18.52 -7.68
CA GLY A 138 5.66 -17.89 -8.06
C GLY A 138 5.18 -18.28 -9.46
N GLY A 139 6.09 -18.67 -10.36
CA GLY A 139 5.72 -19.16 -11.69
C GLY A 139 4.92 -18.17 -12.53
N SER A 140 5.09 -16.87 -12.27
CA SER A 140 4.32 -15.78 -12.91
C SER A 140 2.79 -15.98 -12.78
N PHE A 141 2.33 -16.49 -11.64
CA PHE A 141 0.89 -16.77 -11.42
C PHE A 141 -0.02 -15.54 -11.45
N LEU A 142 0.54 -14.34 -11.27
CA LEU A 142 -0.23 -13.10 -11.32
C LEU A 142 -0.44 -12.70 -12.78
N GLU A 143 -1.70 -12.52 -13.15
CA GLU A 143 -2.11 -12.13 -14.49
C GLU A 143 -2.79 -10.75 -14.48
N ASP A 144 -2.74 -10.05 -15.61
CA ASP A 144 -3.43 -8.79 -15.86
C ASP A 144 -3.35 -7.76 -14.72
N VAL A 145 -4.49 -7.47 -14.10
CA VAL A 145 -4.68 -6.45 -13.07
C VAL A 145 -4.01 -6.83 -11.74
N GLU A 146 -3.76 -8.12 -11.51
CA GLU A 146 -3.13 -8.62 -10.29
C GLU A 146 -1.60 -8.52 -10.34
N ALA A 147 -1.02 -8.52 -11.55
CA ALA A 147 0.41 -8.28 -11.76
C ALA A 147 0.77 -6.79 -11.68
N MET A 148 -0.15 -5.91 -12.07
CA MET A 148 0.05 -4.46 -12.17
C MET A 148 0.71 -3.81 -10.93
N PRO A 149 0.31 -4.10 -9.67
CA PRO A 149 0.89 -3.42 -8.51
C PRO A 149 2.39 -3.63 -8.35
N TRP A 150 2.95 -4.69 -8.93
CA TRP A 150 4.34 -5.11 -8.74
C TRP A 150 5.29 -4.57 -9.82
N ASP A 151 4.78 -3.79 -10.77
CA ASP A 151 5.62 -3.08 -11.73
C ASP A 151 6.31 -1.88 -11.04
N SER A 152 7.54 -1.61 -11.48
CA SER A 152 8.33 -0.45 -11.12
C SER A 152 7.60 0.88 -11.35
N ASP A 153 6.74 0.98 -12.35
CA ASP A 153 5.94 2.17 -12.64
C ASP A 153 4.90 2.46 -11.54
N HIS A 154 4.47 1.43 -10.80
CA HIS A 154 3.47 1.51 -9.75
C HIS A 154 4.04 1.58 -8.33
N ILE A 155 5.37 1.58 -8.18
CA ILE A 155 6.04 1.57 -6.87
C ILE A 155 5.63 2.75 -5.96
N LYS A 156 5.28 3.89 -6.55
CA LYS A 156 4.86 5.08 -5.79
C LYS A 156 3.55 4.88 -5.02
N ASP A 157 2.75 3.89 -5.41
CA ASP A 157 1.52 3.51 -4.72
C ASP A 157 1.68 2.25 -3.86
N LEU A 158 2.90 1.74 -3.72
CA LEU A 158 3.22 0.66 -2.78
C LEU A 158 3.74 1.23 -1.45
N VAL A 159 3.22 0.66 -0.36
CA VAL A 159 3.66 0.92 1.00
C VAL A 159 4.23 -0.34 1.62
N ALA A 160 5.24 -0.19 2.46
CA ALA A 160 5.82 -1.27 3.25
C ALA A 160 5.22 -1.28 4.67
N LEU A 161 4.86 -2.45 5.19
CA LEU A 161 4.39 -2.59 6.57
C LEU A 161 5.54 -2.76 7.58
N SER A 162 6.76 -3.02 7.10
CA SER A 162 7.95 -3.03 7.94
C SER A 162 9.13 -2.39 7.22
N GLN A 163 9.96 -1.66 7.96
CA GLN A 163 11.26 -1.20 7.51
C GLN A 163 12.33 -1.75 8.47
N GLY A 164 12.71 -3.01 8.27
CA GLY A 164 13.72 -3.69 9.09
C GLY A 164 15.00 -3.99 8.29
N PRO A 165 16.17 -4.11 8.95
CA PRO A 165 17.42 -4.57 8.34
C PRO A 165 17.37 -6.11 8.16
N GLU A 166 16.42 -6.60 7.38
CA GLU A 166 16.26 -8.05 7.10
C GLU A 166 16.88 -8.49 5.76
N PHE A 167 17.63 -7.58 5.12
CA PHE A 167 18.35 -7.86 3.87
C PHE A 167 19.17 -9.14 3.95
N ASP A 168 19.89 -9.36 5.05
CA ASP A 168 20.78 -10.52 5.21
C ASP A 168 20.03 -11.86 5.22
N SER A 169 18.82 -11.94 5.79
CA SER A 169 18.03 -13.16 5.84
C SER A 169 17.50 -13.53 4.45
N PHE A 170 17.07 -12.52 3.68
CA PHE A 170 16.56 -12.72 2.34
C PHE A 170 17.68 -12.99 1.31
N THR A 171 18.80 -12.26 1.40
CA THR A 171 19.98 -12.50 0.57
C THR A 171 20.56 -13.89 0.83
N LYS A 172 20.52 -14.42 2.06
CA LYS A 172 20.91 -15.81 2.36
C LYS A 172 19.95 -16.84 1.75
N MET A 173 18.65 -16.57 1.73
CA MET A 173 17.68 -17.42 1.01
C MET A 173 17.97 -17.44 -0.49
N LEU A 174 18.21 -16.28 -1.10
CA LEU A 174 18.63 -16.21 -2.50
C LEU A 174 19.98 -16.90 -2.67
N ALA A 175 20.94 -16.71 -1.77
CA ALA A 175 22.27 -17.26 -1.92
C ALA A 175 22.33 -18.79 -1.87
N GLY A 176 21.50 -19.41 -1.02
CA GLY A 176 21.45 -20.87 -0.88
C GLY A 176 20.89 -21.62 -2.10
N LYS A 177 20.30 -20.93 -3.09
CA LYS A 177 19.72 -21.56 -4.30
C LYS A 177 19.92 -20.80 -5.62
N PHE A 178 20.38 -19.54 -5.60
CA PHE A 178 20.36 -18.61 -6.76
C PHE A 178 21.70 -17.92 -7.09
N VAL A 179 22.78 -18.08 -6.29
CA VAL A 179 24.08 -17.41 -6.54
C VAL A 179 24.72 -17.68 -7.90
N PRO A 180 24.68 -18.89 -8.49
CA PRO A 180 25.46 -19.15 -9.72
C PRO A 180 25.02 -18.25 -10.90
N TRP A 181 23.72 -17.96 -11.00
CA TRP A 181 23.15 -17.27 -12.15
C TRP A 181 23.19 -15.73 -12.02
N ILE A 182 23.02 -15.20 -10.80
CA ILE A 182 23.09 -13.75 -10.55
C ILE A 182 24.50 -13.24 -10.79
N MET A 183 25.52 -13.96 -10.32
CA MET A 183 26.91 -13.58 -10.54
C MET A 183 27.27 -13.59 -12.02
N GLU A 184 26.79 -14.58 -12.80
CA GLU A 184 27.06 -14.66 -14.24
C GLU A 184 26.45 -13.49 -15.04
N LYS A 185 25.21 -13.09 -14.73
CA LYS A 185 24.55 -11.94 -15.37
C LYS A 185 25.09 -10.60 -14.91
N PHE A 186 25.47 -10.46 -13.65
CA PHE A 186 26.04 -9.22 -13.12
C PHE A 186 27.48 -9.01 -13.63
N TYR A 187 28.29 -10.08 -13.71
CA TYR A 187 29.66 -10.05 -14.23
C TYR A 187 29.69 -9.72 -15.73
N THR A 188 28.78 -10.30 -16.52
CA THR A 188 28.66 -9.99 -17.96
C THR A 188 28.11 -8.57 -18.23
N LYS A 189 27.27 -8.04 -17.32
CA LYS A 189 26.78 -6.65 -17.39
C LYS A 189 27.85 -5.65 -16.93
N LEU A 190 28.65 -6.00 -15.92
CA LEU A 190 29.83 -5.24 -15.49
C LEU A 190 30.91 -5.21 -16.58
N GLN A 191 31.20 -6.34 -17.24
CA GLN A 191 32.14 -6.39 -18.37
C GLN A 191 31.70 -5.52 -19.55
N LYS A 192 30.39 -5.36 -19.78
CA LYS A 192 29.85 -4.45 -20.80
C LYS A 192 29.86 -2.98 -20.37
N LEU A 193 29.72 -2.69 -19.07
CA LEU A 193 29.76 -1.34 -18.51
C LEU A 193 31.19 -0.79 -18.35
N VAL A 194 32.17 -1.67 -18.14
CA VAL A 194 33.60 -1.33 -17.96
C VAL A 194 34.35 -1.38 -19.31
N GLY A 195 33.63 -1.49 -20.42
CA GLY A 195 34.18 -1.51 -21.77
C GLY A 195 34.59 -0.13 -22.30
N PHE A 196 35.58 0.51 -21.68
CA PHE A 196 36.56 1.37 -22.39
C PHE A 196 37.81 1.60 -21.52
N GLU A 197 38.95 1.18 -22.08
CA GLU A 197 40.35 1.53 -21.80
C GLU A 197 40.88 1.48 -20.34
N THR A 198 41.64 0.41 -20.07
CA THR A 198 42.98 0.57 -19.49
C THR A 198 43.87 -0.60 -19.95
N THR A 199 44.34 -0.51 -21.20
CA THR A 199 45.65 -1.08 -21.52
C THR A 199 46.71 -0.17 -20.89
N ALA A 200 47.57 -0.78 -20.09
CA ALA A 200 48.82 -0.30 -19.50
C ALA A 200 48.79 0.02 -17.99
N VAL A 201 49.76 -0.60 -17.31
CA VAL A 201 50.29 -0.37 -15.95
C VAL A 201 49.46 -1.08 -14.85
N LEU A 202 49.84 -2.27 -14.35
CA LEU A 202 51.16 -2.64 -13.82
C LEU A 202 51.56 -4.07 -14.20
N ASP A 203 52.65 -4.16 -14.96
CA ASP A 203 53.62 -5.23 -14.89
C ASP A 203 54.29 -5.16 -13.51
N VAL A 204 53.91 -6.07 -12.60
CA VAL A 204 54.80 -6.54 -11.54
C VAL A 204 54.69 -8.06 -11.54
N LYS A 205 55.60 -8.66 -12.32
CA LYS A 205 55.96 -10.07 -12.28
C LYS A 205 56.16 -10.58 -10.86
N ASP A 206 55.79 -11.84 -10.72
CA ASP A 206 56.31 -12.80 -9.75
C ASP A 206 57.79 -12.59 -9.45
N GLU A 207 58.09 -12.09 -8.27
CA GLU A 207 59.38 -12.29 -7.59
C GLU A 207 59.15 -11.92 -6.13
N TRP A 208 58.81 -12.91 -5.30
CA TRP A 208 59.23 -13.11 -3.89
C TRP A 208 58.56 -14.38 -3.35
N LEU A 209 59.20 -15.51 -3.64
CA LEU A 209 59.16 -16.71 -2.80
C LEU A 209 59.65 -16.34 -1.38
N VAL A 210 58.91 -16.68 -0.31
CA VAL A 210 59.30 -17.69 0.72
C VAL A 210 58.06 -18.10 1.54
N PRO A 211 57.81 -19.40 1.77
CA PRO A 211 56.75 -19.90 2.65
C PRO A 211 57.24 -20.08 4.10
N TRP A 212 56.39 -19.80 5.08
CA TRP A 212 56.61 -20.27 6.46
C TRP A 212 55.35 -20.95 7.01
N ARG A 213 55.47 -22.27 7.20
CA ARG A 213 54.62 -23.10 8.05
C ARG A 213 55.20 -23.11 9.47
N ASP A 214 54.30 -23.19 10.44
CA ASP A 214 54.42 -23.75 11.80
C ASP A 214 55.64 -23.38 12.67
N ARG A 215 55.38 -22.53 13.66
CA ARG A 215 55.58 -22.86 15.09
C ARG A 215 54.74 -21.96 15.99
#